data_AF-A0A847WLP5-F1
#
_entry.id   AF-A0A847WLP5-F1
#
_cell.length_a   1.000
_cell.length_b   1.000
_cell.length_c   1.000
_cell.angle_alpha   90.00
_cell.angle_beta   90.00
_cell.angle_gamma   90.00
#
_symmetry.space_group_name_H-M   'P 1'
#
loop_
_entity.id
_entity.type
_entity.pdbx_description
1 polymer ?
#
loop_
_entity_poly.entity_id
_entity_poly.type
_entity_poly.pdbx_seq_one_letter_code
_entity_poly.pdbx_strand_id
1 'polypeptide(L)'
;MGKIYAMSDIHGYYEIMERNIEKINLEDKDNKLVLCGDYIDYGFDSCKVLYRIKDFMETYPEQVIALKGNHEIMFLEFLETKENDVWNIEWLGADKDFSTINTFISEETKDKIKKSKLKYSNPIEFAFQIARLIKEDIKINHKELIKWLKNLPLYYETEKQIFVHAGIDEEAEDWWQHGT
;
A
#
# COMPACT_ATOMS: atom_id res chain seq x y z
N MET A 1 2.15 -17.52 -27.04
CA MET A 1 1.33 -16.31 -26.84
C MET A 1 1.27 -16.09 -25.35
N GLY A 2 1.88 -15.00 -24.89
CA GLY A 2 1.97 -14.66 -23.48
C GLY A 2 0.60 -14.46 -22.84
N LYS A 3 0.53 -14.73 -21.54
CA LYS A 3 -0.66 -14.52 -20.72
C LYS A 3 -0.43 -13.34 -19.79
N ILE A 4 -1.46 -12.53 -19.62
CA ILE A 4 -1.48 -11.49 -18.58
C ILE A 4 -2.39 -12.01 -17.47
N TYR A 5 -1.84 -12.12 -16.28
CA TYR A 5 -2.54 -12.42 -15.05
C TYR A 5 -2.78 -11.11 -14.31
N ALA A 6 -3.97 -10.93 -13.73
CA ALA A 6 -4.30 -9.75 -12.95
C ALA A 6 -4.80 -10.16 -11.56
N MET A 7 -4.41 -9.41 -10.54
CA MET A 7 -4.84 -9.56 -9.15
C MET A 7 -4.91 -8.20 -8.50
N SER A 8 -5.82 -8.01 -7.55
CA SER A 8 -6.02 -6.77 -6.82
C SER A 8 -6.46 -7.09 -5.40
N ASP A 9 -6.50 -6.08 -4.53
CA ASP A 9 -7.20 -6.13 -3.24
C ASP A 9 -6.63 -7.24 -2.33
N ILE A 10 -5.30 -7.30 -2.26
CA ILE A 10 -4.58 -8.26 -1.43
C ILE A 10 -4.79 -7.95 0.05
N HIS A 11 -4.92 -6.69 0.42
CA HIS A 11 -5.30 -6.24 1.77
C HIS A 11 -4.57 -6.97 2.90
N GLY A 12 -3.24 -7.02 2.84
CA GLY A 12 -2.40 -7.61 3.87
C GLY A 12 -2.55 -9.12 4.04
N TYR A 13 -3.21 -9.85 3.13
CA TYR A 13 -3.37 -11.31 3.19
C TYR A 13 -2.22 -12.05 2.49
N TYR A 14 -1.02 -11.94 3.05
CA TYR A 14 0.22 -12.44 2.45
C TYR A 14 0.16 -13.91 2.02
N GLU A 15 -0.29 -14.82 2.89
CA GLU A 15 -0.30 -16.27 2.59
C GLU A 15 -1.30 -16.63 1.47
N ILE A 16 -2.34 -15.81 1.28
CA ILE A 16 -3.28 -15.99 0.15
C ILE A 16 -2.65 -15.47 -1.13
N MET A 17 -1.96 -14.33 -1.08
CA MET A 17 -1.22 -13.76 -2.21
C MET A 17 -0.17 -14.76 -2.72
N GLU A 18 0.73 -15.25 -1.86
CA GLU A 18 1.81 -16.17 -2.27
C GLU A 18 1.27 -17.42 -2.96
N ARG A 19 0.27 -18.10 -2.36
CA ARG A 19 -0.35 -19.30 -2.95
C ARG A 19 -0.98 -19.08 -4.32
N ASN A 20 -1.39 -17.85 -4.64
CA ASN A 20 -1.94 -17.53 -5.95
C ASN A 20 -0.84 -17.14 -6.94
N ILE A 21 0.19 -16.43 -6.50
CA ILE A 21 1.34 -16.09 -7.34
C ILE A 21 2.13 -17.35 -7.75
N GLU A 22 2.23 -18.36 -6.88
CA GLU A 22 2.86 -19.66 -7.21
C GLU A 22 2.23 -20.38 -8.41
N LYS A 23 0.97 -20.05 -8.76
CA LYS A 23 0.27 -20.64 -9.92
C LYS A 23 0.64 -19.94 -11.24
N ILE A 24 1.39 -18.85 -11.17
CA ILE A 24 1.76 -18.01 -12.32
C ILE A 24 3.16 -18.41 -12.77
N ASN A 25 3.26 -18.82 -14.05
CA ASN A 25 4.54 -19.16 -14.63
C ASN A 25 5.26 -17.92 -15.19
N LEU A 26 6.06 -17.24 -14.35
CA LEU A 26 6.88 -16.09 -14.75
C LEU A 26 8.23 -16.48 -15.39
N GLU A 27 8.59 -17.77 -15.42
CA GLU A 27 9.76 -18.25 -16.16
C GLU A 27 9.59 -18.08 -17.68
N ASP A 28 8.34 -18.17 -18.14
CA ASP A 28 7.97 -17.75 -19.49
C ASP A 28 7.95 -16.22 -19.57
N LYS A 29 8.91 -15.66 -20.29
CA LYS A 29 9.13 -14.21 -20.42
C LYS A 29 8.00 -13.45 -21.11
N ASP A 30 7.13 -14.16 -21.83
CA ASP A 30 5.95 -13.55 -22.43
C ASP A 30 4.80 -13.38 -21.41
N ASN A 31 4.85 -14.06 -20.27
CA ASN A 31 3.82 -13.92 -19.24
C ASN A 31 4.06 -12.69 -18.35
N LYS A 32 2.97 -12.03 -17.96
CA LYS A 32 2.97 -10.86 -17.09
C LYS A 32 2.01 -11.05 -15.91
N LEU A 33 2.33 -10.43 -14.79
CA LEU A 33 1.46 -10.25 -13.63
C LEU A 33 1.23 -8.75 -13.42
N VAL A 34 -0.03 -8.33 -13.47
CA VAL A 34 -0.46 -6.97 -13.13
C VAL A 34 -1.16 -7.00 -11.78
N LEU A 35 -0.64 -6.24 -10.82
CA LEU A 35 -1.21 -6.04 -9.51
C LEU A 35 -1.92 -4.68 -9.51
N CYS A 36 -3.24 -4.66 -9.30
CA CYS A 36 -4.07 -3.46 -9.51
C CYS A 36 -4.33 -2.64 -8.25
N GLY A 37 -3.41 -2.65 -7.28
CA GLY A 37 -3.52 -1.85 -6.05
C GLY A 37 -4.20 -2.56 -4.89
N ASP A 38 -4.35 -1.83 -3.80
CA ASP A 38 -4.97 -2.25 -2.54
C ASP A 38 -4.26 -3.44 -1.90
N TYR A 39 -2.98 -3.23 -1.60
CA TYR A 39 -2.10 -4.24 -1.02
C TYR A 39 -2.12 -4.25 0.50
N ILE A 40 -2.43 -3.10 1.10
CA ILE A 40 -2.44 -2.88 2.54
C ILE A 40 -3.87 -2.77 3.09
N ASP A 41 -3.97 -2.62 4.40
CA ASP A 41 -5.20 -2.55 5.18
C ASP A 41 -5.93 -3.88 5.35
N TYR A 42 -6.66 -3.98 6.46
CA TYR A 42 -7.39 -5.16 6.96
C TYR A 42 -6.51 -6.33 7.44
N GLY A 43 -5.60 -6.84 6.60
CA GLY A 43 -4.74 -7.98 6.94
C GLY A 43 -3.52 -7.59 7.79
N PHE A 44 -3.05 -8.56 8.60
CA PHE A 44 -1.94 -8.38 9.54
C PHE A 44 -0.55 -8.53 8.93
N ASP A 45 -0.42 -8.62 7.61
CA ASP A 45 0.87 -8.73 6.91
C ASP A 45 1.10 -7.61 5.86
N SER A 46 0.42 -6.47 5.99
CA SER A 46 0.49 -5.33 5.03
C SER A 46 1.93 -4.95 4.62
N CYS A 47 2.82 -4.70 5.59
CA CYS A 47 4.23 -4.37 5.30
C CYS A 47 4.96 -5.49 4.55
N LYS A 48 4.73 -6.76 4.93
CA LYS A 48 5.32 -7.94 4.31
C LYS A 48 4.85 -8.11 2.86
N VAL A 49 3.58 -7.84 2.59
CA VAL A 49 3.00 -7.82 1.23
C VAL A 49 3.72 -6.79 0.37
N LEU A 50 3.88 -5.55 0.83
CA LEU A 50 4.55 -4.50 0.05
C LEU A 50 6.00 -4.86 -0.28
N TYR A 51 6.77 -5.35 0.69
CA TYR A 51 8.13 -5.82 0.43
C TYR A 51 8.16 -6.93 -0.61
N ARG A 52 7.25 -7.89 -0.50
CA ARG A 52 7.18 -9.01 -1.43
C ARG A 52 6.85 -8.58 -2.85
N ILE A 53 5.89 -7.68 -3.02
CA ILE A 53 5.54 -7.12 -4.33
C ILE A 53 6.75 -6.37 -4.92
N LYS A 54 7.42 -5.55 -4.12
CA LYS A 54 8.64 -4.86 -4.53
C LYS A 54 9.72 -5.86 -4.99
N ASP A 55 9.99 -6.89 -4.21
CA ASP A 55 10.97 -7.93 -4.54
C ASP A 55 10.60 -8.66 -5.84
N PHE A 56 9.31 -8.92 -6.08
CA PHE A 56 8.85 -9.51 -7.34
C PHE A 56 9.07 -8.61 -8.54
N MET A 57 8.80 -7.32 -8.43
CA MET A 57 9.09 -6.35 -9.50
C MET A 57 10.58 -6.29 -9.82
N GLU A 58 11.44 -6.39 -8.81
CA GLU A 58 12.90 -6.40 -8.98
C GLU A 58 13.41 -7.73 -9.59
N THR A 59 12.79 -8.85 -9.23
CA THR A 59 13.15 -10.18 -9.74
C THR A 59 12.69 -10.40 -11.19
N TYR A 60 11.51 -9.88 -11.54
CA TYR A 60 10.87 -10.06 -12.84
C TYR A 60 10.54 -8.71 -13.48
N PRO A 61 11.59 -7.92 -13.85
CA PRO A 61 11.40 -6.61 -14.45
C PRO A 61 10.56 -6.73 -15.73
N GLU A 62 9.71 -5.74 -15.99
CA GLU A 62 8.77 -5.68 -17.13
C GLU A 62 7.67 -6.77 -17.15
N GLN A 63 7.82 -7.86 -16.40
CA GLN A 63 6.81 -8.91 -16.27
C GLN A 63 5.87 -8.68 -15.09
N VAL A 64 6.37 -8.14 -13.98
CA VAL A 64 5.54 -7.79 -12.81
C VAL A 64 5.34 -6.29 -12.75
N ILE A 65 4.08 -5.88 -12.83
CA ILE A 65 3.64 -4.48 -12.79
C ILE A 65 2.75 -4.32 -11.56
N ALA A 66 3.04 -3.36 -10.70
CA ALA A 66 2.19 -3.01 -9.56
C ALA A 66 1.69 -1.58 -9.71
N LEU A 67 0.38 -1.39 -9.55
CA LEU A 67 -0.29 -0.10 -9.54
C LEU A 67 -0.53 0.36 -8.10
N LYS A 68 -0.83 1.64 -7.87
CA LYS A 68 -1.43 2.06 -6.58
C LYS A 68 -2.93 1.85 -6.61
N GLY A 69 -3.48 1.40 -5.49
CA GLY A 69 -4.90 1.57 -5.17
C GLY A 69 -5.13 2.79 -4.28
N ASN A 70 -6.39 3.03 -3.90
CA ASN A 70 -6.71 4.13 -3.01
C ASN A 70 -6.11 3.92 -1.61
N HIS A 71 -5.91 2.69 -1.17
CA HIS A 71 -5.30 2.41 0.13
C HIS A 71 -3.84 2.85 0.19
N GLU A 72 -3.05 2.60 -0.86
CA GLU A 72 -1.67 3.10 -0.95
C GLU A 72 -1.62 4.64 -0.98
N ILE A 73 -2.56 5.28 -1.68
CA ILE A 73 -2.66 6.74 -1.74
C ILE A 73 -2.96 7.31 -0.34
N MET A 74 -4.02 6.83 0.31
CA MET A 74 -4.42 7.27 1.65
C MET A 74 -3.31 7.06 2.68
N PHE A 75 -2.57 5.96 2.61
CA PHE A 75 -1.43 5.70 3.48
C PHE A 75 -0.27 6.68 3.23
N LEU A 76 0.06 6.97 1.97
CA LEU A 76 1.06 7.98 1.63
C LEU A 76 0.64 9.39 2.10
N GLU A 77 -0.64 9.74 1.95
CA GLU A 77 -1.21 10.99 2.47
C GLU A 77 -1.14 11.06 4.00
N PHE A 78 -1.45 9.96 4.70
CA PHE A 78 -1.27 9.87 6.14
C PHE A 78 0.20 10.13 6.51
N LEU A 79 1.17 9.53 5.81
CA LEU A 79 2.58 9.75 6.11
C LEU A 79 3.02 11.21 5.89
N GLU A 80 2.43 11.93 4.94
CA GLU A 80 2.83 13.31 4.61
C GLU A 80 1.98 14.41 5.24
N THR A 81 0.79 14.10 5.77
CA THR A 81 -0.06 15.12 6.39
C THR A 81 0.58 15.73 7.64
N LYS A 82 0.23 16.99 7.92
CA LYS A 82 0.81 17.79 9.02
C LYS A 82 0.44 17.19 10.38
N GLU A 83 1.22 17.50 11.42
CA GLU A 83 1.06 16.91 12.77
C GLU A 83 -0.34 17.13 13.37
N ASN A 84 -0.98 18.27 13.09
CA ASN A 84 -2.27 18.66 13.66
C ASN A 84 -3.45 18.52 12.66
N ASP A 85 -3.24 17.81 11.55
CA ASP A 85 -4.27 17.61 10.53
C ASP A 85 -5.27 16.54 10.97
N VAL A 86 -6.58 16.78 10.75
CA VAL A 86 -7.66 15.86 11.12
C VAL A 86 -7.49 14.48 10.47
N TRP A 87 -6.84 14.42 9.30
CA TRP A 87 -6.56 13.17 8.60
C TRP A 87 -5.77 12.16 9.45
N ASN A 88 -4.92 12.64 10.38
CA ASN A 88 -4.23 11.75 11.33
C ASN A 88 -5.20 10.94 12.20
N ILE A 89 -6.30 11.57 12.60
CA ILE A 89 -7.30 10.96 13.48
C ILE A 89 -8.18 10.02 12.66
N GLU A 90 -8.62 10.48 11.49
CA GLU A 90 -9.50 9.71 10.61
C GLU A 90 -8.83 8.43 10.13
N TRP A 91 -7.59 8.54 9.62
CA TRP A 91 -6.86 7.38 9.13
C TRP A 91 -6.54 6.38 10.25
N LEU A 92 -6.04 6.84 11.41
CA LEU A 92 -5.77 5.96 12.56
C LEU A 92 -7.06 5.35 13.13
N GLY A 93 -8.18 6.05 13.02
CA GLY A 93 -9.50 5.52 13.41
C GLY A 93 -10.03 4.46 12.45
N ALA A 94 -9.65 4.54 11.18
CA ALA A 94 -10.00 3.56 10.15
C ALA A 94 -9.18 2.26 10.24
N ASP A 95 -7.90 2.33 10.67
CA ASP A 95 -7.06 1.16 10.91
C ASP A 95 -7.47 0.41 12.20
N LYS A 96 -8.53 -0.39 12.08
CA LYS A 96 -9.10 -1.17 13.18
C LYS A 96 -8.04 -2.04 13.85
N ASP A 97 -7.97 -1.96 15.18
CA ASP A 97 -7.01 -2.68 16.01
C ASP A 97 -5.53 -2.44 15.63
N PHE A 98 -5.25 -1.39 14.86
CA PHE A 98 -3.95 -1.13 14.23
C PHE A 98 -3.44 -2.33 13.42
N SER A 99 -4.35 -2.99 12.70
CA SER A 99 -4.06 -4.13 11.82
C SER A 99 -2.95 -3.82 10.81
N THR A 100 -2.94 -2.63 10.23
CA THR A 100 -1.93 -2.18 9.27
C THR A 100 -0.70 -1.66 9.95
N ILE A 101 -0.84 -0.65 10.82
CA ILE A 101 0.31 0.06 11.40
C ILE A 101 1.22 -0.87 12.17
N ASN A 102 0.66 -1.84 12.91
CA ASN A 102 1.47 -2.79 13.68
C ASN A 102 2.41 -3.65 12.82
N THR A 103 2.17 -3.72 11.50
CA THR A 103 3.04 -4.44 10.56
C THR A 103 4.24 -3.61 10.11
N PHE A 104 4.17 -2.28 10.22
CA PHE A 104 5.24 -1.36 9.83
C PHE A 104 6.08 -0.89 11.02
N ILE A 105 5.47 -0.61 12.17
CA ILE A 105 6.21 0.03 13.27
C ILE A 105 7.05 -0.96 14.07
N SER A 106 8.21 -0.49 14.53
CA SER A 106 9.08 -1.24 15.43
C SER A 106 8.43 -1.55 16.78
N GLU A 107 8.93 -2.60 17.46
CA GLU A 107 8.50 -2.92 18.83
C GLU A 107 8.76 -1.77 19.81
N GLU A 108 9.84 -0.99 19.60
CA GLU A 108 10.11 0.20 20.40
C GLU A 108 8.98 1.23 20.27
N THR A 109 8.51 1.48 19.04
CA THR A 109 7.41 2.42 18.79
C THR A 109 6.08 1.90 19.33
N LYS A 110 5.81 0.58 19.23
CA LYS A 110 4.64 -0.05 19.90
C LYS A 110 4.65 0.20 21.41
N ASP A 111 5.81 0.07 22.05
CA ASP A 111 5.95 0.33 23.48
C ASP A 111 5.81 1.82 23.85
N LYS A 112 6.29 2.74 23.00
CA LYS A 112 6.04 4.18 23.16
C LYS A 112 4.55 4.53 23.06
N ILE A 113 3.82 3.90 22.14
CA ILE A 113 2.37 4.08 21.98
C ILE A 113 1.62 3.59 23.23
N LYS A 114 1.96 2.39 23.75
CA LYS A 114 1.37 1.86 25.00
C LYS A 114 1.59 2.80 26.18
N LYS A 115 2.80 3.34 26.35
CA LYS A 115 3.12 4.31 27.41
C LYS A 115 2.36 5.63 27.23
N SER A 116 2.17 6.07 25.98
CA SER A 116 1.44 7.30 25.68
C SER A 116 -0.03 7.23 26.09
N LYS A 117 -0.67 6.06 26.02
CA LYS A 117 -2.06 5.86 26.49
C LYS A 117 -2.25 6.21 27.98
N LEU A 118 -1.19 6.10 28.78
CA LEU A 118 -1.21 6.45 30.21
C LEU A 118 -1.00 7.94 30.48
N LYS A 119 -0.46 8.68 29.50
CA LYS A 119 -0.04 10.09 29.65
C LYS A 119 -1.11 11.07 29.18
N TYR A 120 -1.86 10.73 28.14
CA TYR A 120 -2.85 11.64 27.53
C TYR A 120 -4.27 11.19 27.87
N SER A 121 -5.02 12.07 28.52
CA SER A 121 -6.46 11.86 28.79
C SER A 121 -7.36 12.35 27.65
N ASN A 122 -6.86 13.27 26.81
CA ASN A 122 -7.56 13.77 25.62
C ASN A 122 -7.30 12.84 24.42
N PRO A 123 -8.34 12.21 23.84
CA PRO A 123 -8.18 11.30 22.70
C PRO A 123 -7.59 11.95 21.45
N ILE A 124 -7.85 13.24 21.23
CA ILE A 124 -7.35 13.99 20.06
C ILE A 124 -5.84 14.23 20.19
N GLU A 125 -5.40 14.71 21.36
CA GLU A 125 -3.97 14.89 21.64
C GLU A 125 -3.21 13.56 21.59
N PHE A 126 -3.83 12.50 22.11
CA PHE A 126 -3.27 11.15 22.02
C PHE A 126 -3.09 10.72 20.55
N ALA A 127 -4.11 10.89 19.71
CA ALA A 127 -4.07 10.53 18.30
C ALA A 127 -2.96 11.27 17.54
N PHE A 128 -2.85 12.59 17.69
CA PHE A 128 -1.76 13.36 17.08
C PHE A 128 -0.38 12.91 17.56
N GLN A 129 -0.22 12.63 18.86
CA GLN A 129 1.04 12.19 19.40
C GLN A 129 1.48 10.83 18.85
N ILE A 130 0.56 9.86 18.75
CA ILE A 130 0.91 8.54 18.20
C ILE A 130 1.10 8.59 16.69
N ALA A 131 0.32 9.41 15.96
CA ALA A 131 0.51 9.60 14.53
C ALA A 131 1.93 10.08 14.23
N ARG A 132 2.44 11.04 15.00
CA ARG A 132 3.82 11.50 14.88
C ARG A 132 4.83 10.37 15.08
N LEU A 133 4.72 9.61 16.17
CA LEU A 133 5.62 8.49 16.48
C LEU A 133 5.62 7.42 15.37
N ILE A 134 4.44 7.08 14.88
CA ILE A 134 4.22 6.11 13.79
C ILE A 134 4.92 6.60 12.52
N LYS A 135 4.65 7.84 12.10
CA LYS A 135 5.25 8.42 10.88
C LYS A 135 6.76 8.50 10.96
N GLU A 136 7.31 8.93 12.09
CA GLU A 136 8.76 9.00 12.30
C GLU A 136 9.40 7.62 12.15
N ASP A 137 8.85 6.59 12.80
CA ASP A 137 9.35 5.21 12.73
C ASP A 137 9.28 4.66 11.30
N ILE A 138 8.14 4.81 10.62
CA ILE A 138 7.94 4.31 9.26
C ILE A 138 8.88 5.02 8.28
N LYS A 139 9.00 6.35 8.34
CA LYS A 139 9.87 7.11 7.43
C LYS A 139 11.35 6.78 7.63
N ILE A 140 11.77 6.38 8.83
CA ILE A 140 13.14 5.96 9.13
C ILE A 140 13.37 4.52 8.67
N ASN A 141 12.51 3.58 9.10
CA ASN A 141 12.73 2.15 8.90
C ASN A 141 12.37 1.66 7.50
N HIS A 142 11.47 2.35 6.81
CA HIS A 142 10.93 1.93 5.51
C HIS A 142 11.14 2.97 4.40
N LYS A 143 12.15 3.84 4.53
CA LYS A 143 12.42 4.93 3.58
C LYS A 143 12.39 4.51 2.10
N GLU A 144 13.12 3.44 1.75
CA GLU A 144 13.19 2.98 0.36
C GLU A 144 11.90 2.29 -0.10
N LEU A 145 11.19 1.62 0.80
CA LEU A 145 9.87 1.05 0.51
C LEU A 145 8.85 2.17 0.22
N ILE A 146 8.82 3.22 1.04
CA ILE A 146 7.93 4.37 0.82
C ILE A 146 8.29 5.10 -0.48
N LYS A 147 9.58 5.25 -0.79
CA LYS A 147 10.02 5.82 -2.07
C LYS A 147 9.55 4.98 -3.25
N TRP A 148 9.68 3.65 -3.17
CA TRP A 148 9.16 2.74 -4.19
C TRP A 148 7.63 2.88 -4.33
N LEU A 149 6.90 2.85 -3.21
CA LEU A 149 5.44 2.95 -3.19
C LEU A 149 4.96 4.24 -3.86
N LYS A 150 5.61 5.38 -3.57
CA LYS A 150 5.35 6.68 -4.21
C LYS A 150 5.52 6.66 -5.73
N ASN A 151 6.42 5.83 -6.26
CA ASN A 151 6.71 5.76 -7.69
C ASN A 151 5.87 4.74 -8.47
N LEU A 152 5.03 3.94 -7.80
CA LEU A 152 4.11 3.05 -8.52
C LEU A 152 3.18 3.83 -9.49
N PRO A 153 2.94 3.38 -10.71
CA PRO A 153 1.99 4.02 -11.61
C PRO A 153 0.54 3.86 -11.11
N LEU A 154 -0.36 4.68 -11.66
CA LEU A 154 -1.82 4.56 -11.41
C LEU A 154 -2.50 3.62 -12.42
N TYR A 155 -1.87 3.43 -13.59
CA TYR A 155 -2.40 2.58 -14.66
C TYR A 155 -1.28 1.83 -15.39
N TYR A 156 -1.67 0.77 -16.10
CA TYR A 156 -0.83 0.07 -17.06
C TYR A 156 -1.64 -0.23 -18.33
N GLU A 157 -1.07 0.05 -19.48
CA GLU A 157 -1.75 -0.09 -20.77
C GLU A 157 -1.00 -1.06 -21.69
N THR A 158 -1.78 -1.83 -22.43
CA THR A 158 -1.34 -2.64 -23.57
C THR A 158 -2.11 -2.18 -24.81
N GLU A 159 -1.77 -2.69 -25.99
CA GLU A 159 -2.48 -2.37 -27.24
C GLU A 159 -4.01 -2.56 -27.16
N LYS A 160 -4.51 -3.44 -26.28
CA LYS A 160 -5.93 -3.84 -26.25
C LYS A 160 -6.58 -3.75 -24.86
N GLN A 161 -5.85 -3.36 -23.83
CA GLN A 161 -6.31 -3.46 -22.44
C GLN A 161 -5.70 -2.34 -21.61
N ILE A 162 -6.51 -1.79 -20.71
CA ILE A 162 -6.08 -0.85 -19.69
C ILE A 162 -6.34 -1.50 -18.33
N PHE A 163 -5.34 -1.43 -17.44
CA PHE A 163 -5.40 -1.87 -16.06
C PHE A 163 -5.30 -0.65 -15.16
N VAL A 164 -6.28 -0.51 -14.28
CA VAL A 164 -6.44 0.55 -13.30
C VAL A 164 -7.02 -0.07 -12.03
N HIS A 165 -6.91 0.63 -10.90
CA HIS A 165 -7.48 0.13 -9.65
C HIS A 165 -9.01 0.17 -9.64
N ALA A 166 -9.62 1.35 -9.80
CA ALA A 166 -11.08 1.52 -9.67
C ALA A 166 -11.82 1.41 -11.01
N GLY A 167 -11.37 2.15 -12.02
CA GLY A 167 -12.05 2.25 -13.31
C GLY A 167 -11.60 3.47 -14.10
N ILE A 168 -12.16 3.65 -15.28
CA ILE A 168 -11.86 4.76 -16.17
C ILE A 168 -13.13 5.59 -16.34
N ASP A 169 -13.00 6.91 -16.24
CA ASP A 169 -14.07 7.82 -16.65
C ASP A 169 -14.12 7.88 -18.18
N GLU A 170 -15.11 7.22 -18.78
CA GLU A 170 -15.29 7.18 -20.23
C GLU A 170 -15.63 8.56 -20.81
N GLU A 171 -16.20 9.47 -20.03
CA GLU A 171 -16.52 10.84 -20.48
C GLU A 171 -15.27 11.72 -20.61
N ALA A 172 -14.14 11.31 -20.01
CA ALA A 172 -12.88 12.02 -20.13
C ALA A 172 -12.22 11.82 -21.52
N GLU A 173 -12.70 10.89 -22.35
CA GLU A 173 -12.16 10.59 -23.68
C GLU A 173 -10.62 10.42 -23.65
N ASP A 174 -9.88 11.17 -24.48
CA ASP A 174 -8.41 11.13 -24.55
C ASP A 174 -7.71 11.59 -23.24
N TRP A 175 -8.45 12.18 -22.30
CA TRP A 175 -7.94 12.67 -21.02
C TRP A 175 -8.05 11.66 -19.88
N TRP A 176 -8.54 10.45 -20.16
CA TRP A 176 -8.84 9.43 -19.16
C TRP A 176 -7.68 9.17 -18.17
N GLN A 177 -6.43 9.24 -18.65
CA GLN A 177 -5.22 9.05 -17.84
C GLN A 177 -5.08 10.05 -16.69
N HIS A 178 -5.71 11.23 -16.79
CA HIS A 178 -5.66 12.27 -15.76
C HIS A 178 -6.69 12.06 -14.66
N GLY A 179 -7.73 11.25 -14.92
CA GLY A 179 -8.80 10.94 -13.98
C GLY A 179 -8.60 9.62 -13.21
N THR A 180 -7.58 8.84 -13.60
CA THR A 180 -7.15 7.59 -12.97
C THR A 180 -5.98 7.77 -12.02
#